data_AF-A0A453P9G3-F1
#
_entry.id   AF-A0A453P9G3-F1
#
_cell.length_a   1.000
_cell.length_b   1.000
_cell.length_c   1.000
_cell.angle_alpha   90.00
_cell.angle_beta   90.00
_cell.angle_gamma   90.00
#
_symmetry.space_group_name_H-M   'P 1'
#
loop_
_entity.id
_entity.type
_entity.pdbx_description
1 polymer ?
#
loop_
_entity_poly.entity_id
_entity_poly.type
_entity_poly.pdbx_seq_one_letter_code
_entity_poly.pdbx_strand_id
1 'polypeptide(L)'
;MEVCKIVEGQRYSKRLNEKQITALLKVTCQHPQQRELDILQTVNHNAYHEDPYAREFGIRIDERLASVEARVLPPPRLKYHDSGREKDVLPRIGLWNMRNKKMVNGGRVKEWICINFARNVQDGAARSFCRQLADMCEISGMDFSKEPLLPPLCTRPEHVERALKAHYQDAMSALKPLGRELDLLIAILPDNNGSLYGNLKRICETDLGLVSQCCLAKHVFKTTQQYLANVALKINVKVGGRNTVLVDALSRRIPLVSDRPTIIFGADVTHPHPGEDSSPSIAAVVASQDWPEVTKYAGLVSAQTRRQELIQDLFKVWQDPQRGTVNGGMVRELLLSFHRSTGQKPQRIIFYRDGVSEGQFYQVLLYELDAIRKACASLESNYQPPVTFVVVQKRHHTRLFANNHNDQRSVDPKSGNILPGTVVDSKICHPTEFDFYLCSHAGIQGTSRPAHYHVLWDENNFTADGLQTLTNNLCYTYARCTRSVSIVPPAYYAHLAAFRARFYMEPDTSDGGSVASGATTSRAPAGARCGRAAGNAAVKPLPDLKENVKRVMFYC
;
A
#
# COMPACT_ATOMS: atom_id res chain seq x y z
N MET A 1 -32.66 -34.27 2.94
CA MET A 1 -31.26 -34.05 2.51
C MET A 1 -30.66 -35.27 1.82
N GLU A 2 -30.99 -36.50 2.24
CA GLU A 2 -30.43 -37.74 1.68
C GLU A 2 -30.65 -37.94 0.16
N VAL A 3 -31.69 -37.31 -0.41
CA VAL A 3 -32.00 -37.38 -1.85
C VAL A 3 -31.58 -36.13 -2.64
N CYS A 4 -30.87 -35.18 -2.02
CA CYS A 4 -30.44 -33.94 -2.67
C CYS A 4 -28.96 -34.01 -3.07
N LYS A 5 -28.61 -33.56 -4.28
CA LYS A 5 -27.23 -33.36 -4.73
C LYS A 5 -26.97 -31.89 -5.02
N ILE A 6 -25.76 -31.42 -4.74
CA ILE A 6 -25.34 -30.07 -5.12
C ILE A 6 -25.12 -30.06 -6.63
N VAL A 7 -25.78 -29.15 -7.34
CA VAL A 7 -25.61 -28.96 -8.79
C VAL A 7 -24.18 -28.50 -9.08
N GLU A 8 -23.57 -29.05 -10.13
CA GLU A 8 -22.20 -28.70 -10.54
C GLU A 8 -22.12 -27.27 -11.12
N GLY A 9 -20.91 -26.72 -11.23
CA GLY A 9 -20.66 -25.39 -11.82
C GLY A 9 -21.05 -24.20 -10.93
N GLN A 10 -21.50 -24.43 -9.69
CA GLN A 10 -21.85 -23.35 -8.77
C GLN A 10 -20.60 -22.70 -8.14
N ARG A 11 -20.34 -21.43 -8.49
CA ARG A 11 -19.21 -20.66 -7.93
C ARG A 11 -19.39 -20.43 -6.43
N TYR A 12 -18.35 -20.75 -5.65
CA TYR A 12 -18.29 -20.39 -4.24
C TYR A 12 -18.08 -18.87 -4.07
N SER A 13 -19.03 -18.19 -3.42
CA SER A 13 -19.05 -16.73 -3.29
C SER A 13 -18.57 -16.20 -1.93
N LYS A 14 -18.45 -17.08 -0.92
CA LYS A 14 -18.03 -16.69 0.44
C LYS A 14 -16.52 -16.61 0.57
N ARG A 15 -16.04 -15.90 1.59
CA ARG A 15 -14.62 -15.81 1.91
C ARG A 15 -14.10 -17.19 2.34
N LEU A 16 -13.03 -17.64 1.68
CA LEU A 16 -12.30 -18.84 2.08
C LEU A 16 -11.61 -18.62 3.43
N ASN A 17 -11.60 -19.64 4.29
CA ASN A 17 -10.83 -19.61 5.53
C ASN A 17 -9.32 -19.77 5.25
N GLU A 18 -8.46 -19.49 6.23
CA GLU A 18 -7.00 -19.50 6.04
C GLU A 18 -6.46 -20.86 5.55
N LYS A 19 -7.05 -21.97 6.00
CA LYS A 19 -6.67 -23.32 5.56
C LYS A 19 -7.02 -23.54 4.09
N GLN A 20 -8.22 -23.14 3.67
CA GLN A 20 -8.68 -23.20 2.29
C GLN A 20 -7.87 -22.28 1.37
N ILE A 21 -7.57 -21.05 1.80
CA ILE A 21 -6.69 -20.14 1.06
C ILE A 21 -5.30 -20.77 0.89
N THR A 22 -4.74 -21.32 1.95
CA THR A 22 -3.41 -21.97 1.89
C THR A 22 -3.42 -23.17 0.94
N ALA A 23 -4.45 -24.00 0.98
CA ALA A 23 -4.63 -25.12 0.06
C ALA A 23 -4.77 -24.64 -1.39
N LEU A 24 -5.60 -23.63 -1.64
CA LEU A 24 -5.80 -23.03 -2.95
C LEU A 24 -4.49 -22.44 -3.49
N LEU A 25 -3.73 -21.71 -2.67
CA LEU A 25 -2.44 -21.13 -3.07
C LEU A 25 -1.41 -22.20 -3.41
N LYS A 26 -1.39 -23.33 -2.67
CA LYS A 26 -0.51 -24.45 -3.00
C LYS A 26 -0.84 -25.08 -4.36
N VAL A 27 -2.13 -25.19 -4.70
CA VAL A 27 -2.58 -25.81 -5.96
C VAL A 27 -2.47 -24.84 -7.16
N THR A 28 -2.70 -23.54 -6.95
CA THR A 28 -2.73 -22.54 -8.03
C THR A 28 -1.37 -21.87 -8.29
N CYS A 29 -0.40 -22.05 -7.39
CA CYS A 29 0.93 -21.51 -7.57
C CYS A 29 1.70 -22.28 -8.65
N GLN A 30 1.85 -21.67 -9.82
CA GLN A 30 2.56 -22.26 -10.95
C GLN A 30 3.78 -21.43 -11.32
N HIS A 31 4.92 -22.09 -11.45
CA HIS A 31 6.13 -21.50 -12.00
C HIS A 31 5.92 -21.08 -13.47
N PRO A 32 6.69 -20.11 -13.97
CA PRO A 32 6.48 -19.51 -15.30
C PRO A 32 6.39 -20.52 -16.43
N GLN A 33 7.32 -21.47 -16.51
CA GLN A 33 7.32 -22.49 -17.56
C GLN A 33 6.06 -23.38 -17.52
N GLN A 34 5.65 -23.84 -16.33
CA GLN A 34 4.42 -24.62 -16.21
C GLN A 34 3.18 -23.79 -16.57
N ARG A 35 3.15 -22.53 -16.13
CA ARG A 35 2.06 -21.61 -16.44
C ARG A 35 1.93 -21.36 -17.93
N GLU A 36 3.06 -21.20 -18.62
CA GLU A 36 3.12 -21.03 -20.07
C GLU A 36 2.59 -22.26 -20.81
N LEU A 37 3.03 -23.46 -20.41
CA LEU A 37 2.54 -24.72 -20.96
C LEU A 37 1.03 -24.90 -20.77
N ASP A 38 0.52 -24.61 -19.58
CA ASP A 38 -0.92 -24.72 -19.29
C ASP A 38 -1.76 -23.74 -20.15
N ILE A 39 -1.25 -22.54 -20.42
CA ILE A 39 -1.90 -21.56 -21.30
C ILE A 39 -1.96 -22.13 -22.74
N LEU A 40 -0.83 -22.63 -23.26
CA LEU A 40 -0.77 -23.23 -24.60
C LEU A 40 -1.69 -24.46 -24.71
N GLN A 41 -1.71 -25.32 -23.70
CA GLN A 41 -2.63 -26.46 -23.65
C GLN A 41 -4.09 -26.04 -23.65
N THR A 42 -4.43 -24.97 -22.93
CA THR A 42 -5.80 -24.44 -22.90
C THR A 42 -6.22 -23.89 -24.26
N VAL A 43 -5.32 -23.17 -24.96
CA VAL A 43 -5.58 -22.66 -26.32
C VAL A 43 -5.80 -23.81 -27.29
N ASN A 44 -4.96 -24.84 -27.25
CA ASN A 44 -5.09 -26.03 -28.09
C ASN A 44 -6.37 -26.81 -27.78
N HIS A 45 -6.71 -26.99 -26.49
CA HIS A 45 -7.92 -27.71 -26.08
C HIS A 45 -9.20 -26.99 -26.52
N ASN A 46 -9.21 -25.67 -26.48
CA ASN A 46 -10.38 -24.88 -26.88
C ASN A 46 -10.56 -24.79 -28.39
N ALA A 47 -9.56 -25.20 -29.19
CA ALA A 47 -9.61 -25.27 -30.65
C ALA A 47 -10.27 -24.03 -31.29
N TYR A 48 -9.86 -22.82 -30.89
CA TYR A 48 -10.53 -21.59 -31.31
C TYR A 48 -10.56 -21.37 -32.83
N HIS A 49 -9.67 -22.02 -33.59
CA HIS A 49 -9.67 -22.01 -35.05
C HIS A 49 -10.82 -22.83 -35.67
N GLU A 50 -11.43 -23.72 -34.89
CA GLU A 50 -12.62 -24.50 -35.27
C GLU A 50 -13.94 -23.83 -34.86
N ASP A 51 -13.87 -22.72 -34.12
CA ASP A 51 -15.07 -22.01 -33.65
C ASP A 51 -15.93 -21.53 -34.85
N PRO A 52 -17.18 -21.99 -34.97
CA PRO A 52 -18.03 -21.67 -36.11
C PRO A 52 -18.38 -20.18 -36.17
N TYR A 53 -18.50 -19.52 -35.02
CA TYR A 53 -18.76 -18.09 -34.95
C TYR A 53 -17.51 -17.31 -35.36
N ALA A 54 -16.33 -17.64 -34.84
CA ALA A 54 -15.10 -16.95 -35.24
C ALA A 54 -14.87 -17.03 -36.77
N ARG A 55 -15.12 -18.20 -37.35
CA ARG A 55 -15.00 -18.44 -38.80
C ARG A 55 -15.98 -17.60 -39.63
N GLU A 56 -17.23 -17.47 -39.19
CA GLU A 56 -18.25 -16.66 -39.85
C GLU A 56 -17.83 -15.19 -39.95
N PHE A 57 -17.18 -14.67 -38.90
CA PHE A 57 -16.65 -13.30 -38.89
C PHE A 57 -15.24 -13.17 -39.51
N GLY A 58 -14.69 -14.23 -40.12
CA GLY A 58 -13.35 -14.23 -40.71
C GLY A 58 -12.21 -14.09 -39.70
N ILE A 59 -12.48 -14.30 -38.42
CA ILE A 59 -11.50 -14.18 -37.33
C ILE A 59 -10.64 -15.45 -37.30
N ARG A 60 -9.32 -15.25 -37.28
CA ARG A 60 -8.33 -16.32 -37.09
C ARG A 60 -7.49 -15.99 -35.87
N ILE A 61 -7.34 -16.95 -34.97
CA ILE A 61 -6.57 -16.80 -33.74
C ILE A 61 -5.29 -17.61 -33.89
N ASP A 62 -4.14 -16.96 -33.67
CA ASP A 62 -2.84 -17.63 -33.62
C ASP A 62 -2.74 -18.45 -32.32
N GLU A 63 -2.24 -19.67 -32.44
CA GLU A 63 -2.06 -20.59 -31.30
C GLU A 63 -0.74 -20.34 -30.57
N ARG A 64 0.14 -19.51 -31.14
CA ARG A 64 1.42 -19.13 -30.55
C ARG A 64 1.28 -17.89 -29.67
N LEU A 65 2.11 -17.82 -28.64
CA LEU A 65 2.22 -16.62 -27.82
C LEU A 65 2.83 -15.47 -28.63
N ALA A 66 2.32 -14.26 -28.40
CA ALA A 66 2.87 -13.05 -29.00
C ALA A 66 4.33 -12.84 -28.58
N SER A 67 5.22 -12.73 -29.57
CA SER A 67 6.65 -12.46 -29.33
C SER A 67 6.93 -10.97 -29.26
N VAL A 68 7.34 -10.52 -28.08
CA VAL A 68 7.60 -9.10 -27.79
C VAL A 68 9.07 -8.83 -27.51
N GLU A 69 9.53 -7.65 -27.91
CA GLU A 69 10.85 -7.17 -27.49
C GLU A 69 10.73 -6.53 -26.12
N ALA A 70 11.68 -6.83 -25.25
CA ALA A 70 11.70 -6.33 -23.89
C ALA A 70 13.10 -5.82 -23.56
N ARG A 71 13.18 -4.81 -22.70
CA ARG A 71 14.44 -4.28 -22.17
C ARG A 71 14.51 -4.56 -20.68
N VAL A 72 15.71 -4.81 -20.14
CA VAL A 72 15.90 -4.94 -18.69
C VAL A 72 16.59 -3.67 -18.19
N LEU A 73 15.83 -2.81 -17.51
CA LEU A 73 16.35 -1.59 -16.93
C LEU A 73 17.37 -1.90 -15.82
N PRO A 74 18.50 -1.18 -15.75
CA PRO A 74 19.47 -1.38 -14.69
C PRO A 74 18.88 -0.98 -13.33
N PRO A 75 19.23 -1.69 -12.24
CA PRO A 75 18.84 -1.28 -10.90
C PRO A 75 19.55 0.03 -10.51
N PRO A 76 18.90 0.94 -9.77
CA PRO A 76 19.55 2.13 -9.28
C PRO A 76 20.58 1.80 -8.18
N ARG A 77 21.58 2.68 -8.02
CA ARG A 77 22.47 2.61 -6.86
C ARG A 77 21.79 3.26 -5.65
N LEU A 78 21.80 2.55 -4.53
CA LEU A 78 21.20 2.98 -3.28
C LEU A 78 22.27 3.45 -2.31
N LYS A 79 22.01 4.55 -1.61
CA LYS A 79 22.85 5.10 -0.56
C LYS A 79 22.32 4.74 0.82
N TYR A 80 23.25 4.45 1.71
CA TYR A 80 23.14 4.22 3.14
C TYR A 80 24.10 5.18 3.88
N HIS A 81 24.06 5.20 5.20
CA HIS A 81 24.85 6.13 6.00
C HIS A 81 26.36 5.85 5.93
N ASP A 82 27.17 6.90 5.94
CA ASP A 82 28.62 6.80 5.73
C ASP A 82 29.41 6.15 6.87
N SER A 83 28.79 6.02 8.06
CA SER A 83 29.35 5.25 9.19
C SER A 83 29.10 3.75 9.10
N GLY A 84 28.31 3.28 8.12
CA GLY A 84 28.22 1.88 7.77
C GLY A 84 29.49 1.37 7.10
N ARG A 85 29.78 0.07 7.22
CA ARG A 85 30.89 -0.57 6.48
C ARG A 85 30.62 -0.59 4.98
N GLU A 86 29.36 -0.78 4.60
CA GLU A 86 28.87 -0.59 3.23
C GLU A 86 28.00 0.67 3.18
N LYS A 87 28.40 1.62 2.34
CA LYS A 87 27.74 2.93 2.21
C LYS A 87 26.81 2.98 1.01
N ASP A 88 27.16 2.25 -0.05
CA ASP A 88 26.40 2.20 -1.29
C ASP A 88 26.12 0.74 -1.62
N VAL A 89 24.97 0.46 -2.23
CA VAL A 89 24.64 -0.88 -2.71
C VAL A 89 24.03 -0.81 -4.10
N LEU A 90 24.48 -1.72 -4.97
CA LEU A 90 23.81 -2.01 -6.23
C LEU A 90 22.99 -3.30 -6.04
N PRO A 91 21.65 -3.22 -6.01
CA PRO A 91 20.79 -4.39 -5.88
C PRO A 91 21.06 -5.43 -6.96
N ARG A 92 20.96 -6.72 -6.60
CA ARG A 92 21.08 -7.83 -7.56
C ARG A 92 19.75 -8.54 -7.65
N ILE A 93 19.19 -8.66 -8.86
CA ILE A 93 17.86 -9.26 -9.10
C ILE A 93 16.82 -8.65 -8.14
N GLY A 94 16.78 -7.32 -8.04
CA GLY A 94 15.81 -6.60 -7.19
C GLY A 94 15.95 -6.85 -5.68
N LEU A 95 17.07 -7.39 -5.21
CA LEU A 95 17.30 -7.79 -3.82
C LEU A 95 18.57 -7.18 -3.23
N TRP A 96 18.51 -6.82 -1.95
CA TRP A 96 19.67 -6.50 -1.11
C TRP A 96 19.33 -6.79 0.37
N ASN A 97 20.25 -6.49 1.29
CA ASN A 97 20.03 -6.65 2.73
C ASN A 97 20.72 -5.54 3.55
N MET A 98 20.37 -5.47 4.84
CA MET A 98 20.90 -4.49 5.80
C MET A 98 22.26 -4.87 6.42
N ARG A 99 22.87 -6.01 6.06
CA ARG A 99 24.17 -6.38 6.63
C ARG A 99 25.21 -5.32 6.27
N ASN A 100 26.05 -4.99 7.24
CA ASN A 100 27.12 -3.99 7.12
C ASN A 100 26.65 -2.55 6.83
N LYS A 101 25.34 -2.27 6.85
CA LYS A 101 24.75 -0.97 6.51
C LYS A 101 24.09 -0.33 7.71
N LYS A 102 24.06 1.00 7.70
CA LYS A 102 23.27 1.82 8.62
C LYS A 102 22.32 2.69 7.81
N MET A 103 21.09 2.82 8.27
CA MET A 103 20.05 3.62 7.61
C MET A 103 20.52 5.06 7.44
N VAL A 104 20.18 5.69 6.31
CA VAL A 104 20.66 7.05 5.93
C VAL A 104 20.37 8.07 7.03
N ASN A 105 19.17 8.03 7.61
CA ASN A 105 18.85 8.79 8.81
C ASN A 105 18.12 7.87 9.79
N GLY A 106 18.81 7.48 10.86
CA GLY A 106 18.20 6.81 12.00
C GLY A 106 17.33 7.78 12.78
N GLY A 107 16.08 7.39 13.03
CA GLY A 107 15.20 8.10 13.94
C GLY A 107 15.62 7.91 15.39
N ARG A 108 15.11 8.79 16.25
CA ARG A 108 15.35 8.77 17.69
C ARG A 108 14.13 8.20 18.40
N VAL A 109 14.34 7.23 19.28
CA VAL A 109 13.33 6.62 20.15
C VAL A 109 13.93 6.49 21.54
N LYS A 110 13.67 7.49 22.39
CA LYS A 110 14.16 7.52 23.77
C LYS A 110 13.14 6.98 24.74
N GLU A 111 11.89 7.39 24.59
CA GLU A 111 10.81 7.05 25.51
C GLU A 111 9.85 6.10 24.80
N TRP A 112 9.88 4.81 25.16
CA TRP A 112 9.00 3.81 24.57
C TRP A 112 8.50 2.82 25.62
N ILE A 113 7.35 2.21 25.34
CA ILE A 113 6.70 1.22 26.21
C ILE A 113 6.35 -0.05 25.43
N CYS A 114 6.09 -1.13 26.16
CA CYS A 114 5.69 -2.41 25.58
C CYS A 114 4.41 -2.95 26.22
N ILE A 115 3.47 -3.42 25.41
CA ILE A 115 2.30 -4.17 25.89
C ILE A 115 2.27 -5.55 25.23
N ASN A 116 2.18 -6.60 26.03
CA ASN A 116 2.07 -7.97 25.59
C ASN A 116 0.64 -8.49 25.77
N PHE A 117 -0.03 -8.77 24.65
CA PHE A 117 -1.37 -9.35 24.60
C PHE A 117 -1.35 -10.89 24.41
N ALA A 118 -0.16 -11.48 24.24
CA ALA A 118 -0.02 -12.91 23.98
C ALA A 118 0.22 -13.68 25.28
N ARG A 119 -0.80 -14.40 25.76
CA ARG A 119 -0.76 -15.14 27.05
C ARG A 119 0.37 -16.17 27.14
N ASN A 120 0.79 -16.73 26.01
CA ASN A 120 1.87 -17.71 25.94
C ASN A 120 3.27 -17.09 25.99
N VAL A 121 3.39 -15.78 25.79
CA VAL A 121 4.67 -15.06 25.88
C VAL A 121 4.86 -14.61 27.33
N GLN A 122 5.84 -15.20 28.01
CA GLN A 122 6.21 -14.80 29.37
C GLN A 122 6.99 -13.47 29.37
N ASP A 123 6.96 -12.76 30.50
CA ASP A 123 7.61 -11.46 30.68
C ASP A 123 9.10 -11.46 30.31
N GLY A 124 9.84 -12.50 30.71
CA GLY A 124 11.26 -12.64 30.37
C GLY A 124 11.50 -12.75 28.86
N ALA A 125 10.65 -13.48 28.14
CA ALA A 125 10.72 -13.60 26.69
C ALA A 125 10.35 -12.29 25.99
N ALA A 126 9.33 -11.57 26.48
CA ALA A 126 8.95 -10.26 25.96
C ALA A 126 10.08 -9.23 26.13
N ARG A 127 10.70 -9.17 27.32
CA ARG A 127 11.84 -8.28 27.60
C ARG A 127 13.05 -8.61 26.73
N SER A 128 13.42 -9.89 26.64
CA SER A 128 14.52 -10.34 25.78
C SER A 128 14.29 -9.98 24.32
N PHE A 129 13.09 -10.20 23.80
CA PHE A 129 12.73 -9.83 22.43
C PHE A 129 12.83 -8.32 22.20
N CYS A 130 12.29 -7.50 23.11
CA CYS A 130 12.35 -6.04 22.94
C CYS A 130 13.79 -5.52 22.99
N ARG A 131 14.64 -6.10 23.86
CA ARG A 131 16.07 -5.75 23.92
C ARG A 131 16.81 -6.13 22.64
N GLN A 132 16.58 -7.34 22.10
CA GLN A 132 17.14 -7.75 20.81
C GLN A 132 16.68 -6.83 19.65
N LEU A 133 15.43 -6.38 19.68
CA LEU A 133 14.92 -5.44 18.70
C LEU A 133 15.54 -4.04 18.85
N ALA A 134 15.72 -3.56 20.08
CA ALA A 134 16.41 -2.30 20.36
C ALA A 134 17.86 -2.34 19.89
N ASP A 135 18.60 -3.42 20.19
CA ASP A 135 19.98 -3.63 19.71
C ASP A 135 20.02 -3.64 18.17
N MET A 136 19.05 -4.27 17.50
CA MET A 136 18.96 -4.24 16.03
C MET A 136 18.70 -2.82 15.49
N CYS A 137 17.86 -2.03 16.16
CA CYS A 137 17.62 -0.63 15.77
C CYS A 137 18.91 0.19 15.89
N GLU A 138 19.66 0.03 16.98
CA GLU A 138 20.97 0.69 17.20
C GLU A 138 22.01 0.26 16.15
N ILE A 139 22.15 -1.05 15.90
CA ILE A 139 23.04 -1.60 14.86
C ILE A 139 22.69 -1.03 13.48
N SER A 140 21.40 -0.85 13.22
CA SER A 140 20.89 -0.28 11.96
C SER A 140 21.05 1.25 11.89
N GLY A 141 21.57 1.91 12.93
CA GLY A 141 21.90 3.33 12.94
C GLY A 141 20.85 4.24 13.58
N MET A 142 19.85 3.70 14.27
CA MET A 142 18.88 4.48 15.06
C MET A 142 19.44 4.86 16.43
N ASP A 143 18.98 5.98 16.97
CA ASP A 143 19.22 6.35 18.37
C ASP A 143 18.09 5.78 19.24
N PHE A 144 18.25 4.55 19.73
CA PHE A 144 17.18 3.77 20.35
C PHE A 144 17.53 3.36 21.80
N SER A 145 16.69 3.71 22.78
CA SER A 145 16.86 3.30 24.18
C SER A 145 16.71 1.78 24.35
N LYS A 146 17.68 1.14 25.01
CA LYS A 146 17.71 -0.34 25.18
C LYS A 146 16.61 -0.88 26.07
N GLU A 147 16.21 -0.11 27.07
CA GLU A 147 15.15 -0.48 28.01
C GLU A 147 13.92 0.41 27.79
N PRO A 148 12.70 -0.15 27.96
CA PRO A 148 11.48 0.64 27.93
C PRO A 148 11.37 1.53 29.17
N LEU A 149 10.62 2.62 29.04
CA LEU A 149 10.33 3.55 30.14
C LEU A 149 9.68 2.85 31.33
N LEU A 150 8.75 1.92 31.05
CA LEU A 150 8.03 1.12 32.02
C LEU A 150 8.25 -0.37 31.72
N PRO A 151 8.21 -1.25 32.74
CA PRO A 151 8.14 -2.69 32.54
C PRO A 151 7.03 -3.09 31.54
N PRO A 152 7.26 -4.09 30.66
CA PRO A 152 6.23 -4.55 29.74
C PRO A 152 4.94 -4.94 30.47
N LEU A 153 3.80 -4.40 30.03
CA LEU A 153 2.49 -4.73 30.60
C LEU A 153 1.93 -5.99 29.91
N CYS A 154 1.66 -7.04 30.68
CA CYS A 154 0.97 -8.22 30.18
C CYS A 154 -0.54 -8.12 30.43
N THR A 155 -1.33 -8.27 29.37
CA THR A 155 -2.79 -8.18 29.45
C THR A 155 -3.47 -9.08 28.42
N ARG A 156 -4.80 -9.13 28.47
CA ARG A 156 -5.60 -9.94 27.55
C ARG A 156 -6.19 -9.07 26.42
N PRO A 157 -6.36 -9.61 25.19
CA PRO A 157 -6.89 -8.86 24.05
C PRO A 157 -8.19 -8.10 24.32
N GLU A 158 -9.09 -8.68 25.12
CA GLU A 158 -10.38 -8.08 25.51
C GLU A 158 -10.24 -6.74 26.26
N HIS A 159 -9.09 -6.47 26.87
CA HIS A 159 -8.82 -5.26 27.62
C HIS A 159 -7.98 -4.23 26.85
N VAL A 160 -7.87 -4.35 25.52
CA VAL A 160 -7.01 -3.50 24.69
C VAL A 160 -7.16 -2.01 24.95
N GLU A 161 -8.40 -1.50 25.00
CA GLU A 161 -8.63 -0.08 25.19
C GLU A 161 -8.21 0.41 26.57
N ARG A 162 -8.66 -0.30 27.61
CA ARG A 162 -8.30 0.03 29.00
C ARG A 162 -6.79 -0.06 29.21
N ALA A 163 -6.14 -1.11 28.71
CA ALA A 163 -4.71 -1.32 28.87
C ALA A 163 -3.88 -0.28 28.13
N LEU A 164 -4.24 0.08 26.89
CA LEU A 164 -3.57 1.13 26.14
C LEU A 164 -3.68 2.48 26.85
N LYS A 165 -4.91 2.88 27.22
CA LYS A 165 -5.16 4.18 27.85
C LYS A 165 -4.47 4.27 29.22
N ALA A 166 -4.57 3.25 30.05
CA ALA A 166 -3.93 3.23 31.37
C ALA A 166 -2.40 3.25 31.26
N HIS A 167 -1.80 2.37 30.46
CA HIS A 167 -0.34 2.30 30.35
C HIS A 167 0.26 3.55 29.68
N TYR A 168 -0.47 4.16 28.75
CA TYR A 168 -0.10 5.47 28.18
C TYR A 168 -0.18 6.58 29.24
N GLN A 169 -1.22 6.60 30.08
CA GLN A 169 -1.35 7.58 31.16
C GLN A 169 -0.23 7.43 32.20
N ASP A 170 0.13 6.21 32.58
CA ASP A 170 1.25 5.94 33.49
C ASP A 170 2.57 6.47 32.89
N ALA A 171 2.82 6.18 31.61
CA ALA A 171 4.01 6.65 30.90
C ALA A 171 4.05 8.19 30.82
N MET A 172 2.95 8.82 30.42
CA MET A 172 2.88 10.28 30.34
C MET A 172 3.00 10.95 31.71
N SER A 173 2.52 10.32 32.78
CA SER A 173 2.68 10.82 34.15
C SER A 173 4.15 10.83 34.58
N ALA A 174 4.93 9.84 34.16
CA ALA A 174 6.38 9.79 34.38
C ALA A 174 7.16 10.81 33.51
N LEU A 175 6.69 11.10 32.30
CA LEU A 175 7.36 11.99 31.34
C LEU A 175 7.01 13.47 31.51
N LYS A 176 5.81 13.79 32.01
CA LYS A 176 5.31 15.17 32.17
C LYS A 176 6.25 16.06 33.00
N PRO A 177 6.83 15.62 34.14
CA PRO A 177 7.80 16.43 34.89
C PRO A 177 9.08 16.74 34.11
N LEU A 178 9.41 15.93 33.10
CA LEU A 178 10.61 16.06 32.27
C LEU A 178 10.35 16.86 30.98
N GLY A 179 9.10 17.26 30.70
CA GLY A 179 8.71 17.91 29.45
C GLY A 179 8.92 17.03 28.20
N ARG A 180 8.82 15.70 28.36
CA ARG A 180 9.01 14.73 27.28
C ARG A 180 7.68 14.08 26.88
N GLU A 181 7.66 13.52 25.68
CA GLU A 181 6.54 12.74 25.15
C GLU A 181 6.98 11.31 24.83
N LEU A 182 6.01 10.41 24.69
CA LEU A 182 6.26 9.01 24.35
C LEU A 182 6.45 8.86 22.82
N ASP A 183 7.56 8.26 22.41
CA ASP A 183 7.94 8.12 21.00
C ASP A 183 7.28 6.90 20.32
N LEU A 184 7.16 5.78 21.03
CA LEU A 184 6.77 4.50 20.43
C LEU A 184 6.08 3.54 21.43
N LEU A 185 5.09 2.82 20.93
CA LEU A 185 4.55 1.61 21.56
C LEU A 185 4.94 0.36 20.76
N ILE A 186 5.57 -0.61 21.42
CA ILE A 186 5.73 -1.97 20.89
C ILE A 186 4.61 -2.85 21.44
N ALA A 187 3.87 -3.54 20.56
CA ALA A 187 2.78 -4.41 20.95
C ALA A 187 3.03 -5.86 20.51
N ILE A 188 3.09 -6.80 21.45
CA ILE A 188 3.17 -8.23 21.14
C ILE A 188 1.76 -8.79 21.06
N LEU A 189 1.38 -9.31 19.89
CA LEU A 189 0.04 -9.83 19.61
C LEU A 189 0.05 -11.36 19.47
N PRO A 190 -1.04 -12.05 19.84
CA PRO A 190 -1.22 -13.45 19.46
C PRO A 190 -1.24 -13.60 17.93
N ASP A 191 -0.85 -14.78 17.44
CA ASP A 191 -0.80 -15.05 15.99
C ASP A 191 -2.18 -14.95 15.33
N ASN A 192 -3.21 -15.43 16.03
CA ASN A 192 -4.60 -15.13 15.71
C ASN A 192 -5.09 -13.98 16.60
N ASN A 193 -5.16 -12.78 16.03
CA ASN A 193 -5.46 -11.56 16.78
C ASN A 193 -6.83 -10.93 16.43
N GLY A 194 -7.62 -11.50 15.52
CA GLY A 194 -8.96 -11.01 15.20
C GLY A 194 -9.03 -9.48 15.04
N SER A 195 -9.89 -8.81 15.81
CA SER A 195 -10.05 -7.35 15.82
C SER A 195 -8.99 -6.59 16.62
N LEU A 196 -8.14 -7.27 17.40
CA LEU A 196 -7.16 -6.63 18.30
C LEU A 196 -6.20 -5.70 17.56
N TYR A 197 -5.68 -6.13 16.39
CA TYR A 197 -4.79 -5.31 15.59
C TYR A 197 -5.48 -4.00 15.17
N GLY A 198 -6.70 -4.11 14.63
CA GLY A 198 -7.48 -2.94 14.20
C GLY A 198 -7.79 -2.00 15.35
N ASN A 199 -8.28 -2.52 16.47
CA ASN A 199 -8.61 -1.73 17.67
C ASN A 199 -7.37 -1.02 18.23
N LEU A 200 -6.24 -1.72 18.34
CA LEU A 200 -4.99 -1.12 18.81
C LEU A 200 -4.55 0.03 17.90
N LYS A 201 -4.60 -0.19 16.58
CA LYS A 201 -4.21 0.82 15.60
C LYS A 201 -5.12 2.04 15.64
N ARG A 202 -6.44 1.84 15.64
CA ARG A 202 -7.43 2.92 15.81
C ARG A 202 -7.12 3.74 17.05
N ILE A 203 -7.11 3.13 18.24
CA ILE A 203 -6.93 3.85 19.51
C ILE A 203 -5.59 4.60 19.55
N CYS A 204 -4.50 3.97 19.10
CA CYS A 204 -3.19 4.63 19.06
C CYS A 204 -3.21 5.85 18.13
N GLU A 205 -3.78 5.72 16.93
CA GLU A 205 -3.63 6.72 15.87
C GLU A 205 -4.69 7.84 15.92
N THR A 206 -5.88 7.56 16.46
CA THR A 206 -7.01 8.51 16.56
C THR A 206 -7.15 9.13 17.95
N ASP A 207 -6.96 8.36 19.02
CA ASP A 207 -7.27 8.83 20.38
C ASP A 207 -6.01 9.34 21.08
N LEU A 208 -4.93 8.55 21.03
CA LEU A 208 -3.71 8.81 21.80
C LEU A 208 -2.66 9.61 21.02
N GLY A 209 -2.61 9.47 19.70
CA GLY A 209 -1.55 10.03 18.87
C GLY A 209 -0.22 9.31 19.06
N LEU A 210 -0.26 7.99 19.28
CA LEU A 210 0.91 7.18 19.57
C LEU A 210 1.29 6.34 18.35
N VAL A 211 2.55 6.46 17.92
CA VAL A 211 3.11 5.57 16.91
C VAL A 211 3.28 4.18 17.51
N SER A 212 2.82 3.15 16.80
CA SER A 212 2.88 1.76 17.29
C SER A 212 3.48 0.76 16.29
N GLN A 213 4.21 -0.22 16.82
CA GLN A 213 4.75 -1.36 16.09
C GLN A 213 4.26 -2.68 16.69
N CYS A 214 3.43 -3.41 15.93
CA CYS A 214 2.92 -4.70 16.36
C CYS A 214 3.84 -5.84 15.90
N CYS A 215 4.07 -6.82 16.76
CA CYS A 215 4.88 -8.00 16.53
C CYS A 215 4.06 -9.25 16.92
N LEU A 216 4.08 -10.30 16.10
CA LEU A 216 3.34 -11.53 16.42
C LEU A 216 4.14 -12.45 17.36
N ALA A 217 3.43 -13.17 18.23
CA ALA A 217 4.01 -14.08 19.22
C ALA A 217 4.97 -15.11 18.60
N LYS A 218 4.66 -15.69 17.43
CA LYS A 218 5.57 -16.63 16.74
C LYS A 218 6.97 -16.05 16.49
N HIS A 219 7.08 -14.74 16.29
CA HIS A 219 8.36 -14.08 16.04
C HIS A 219 9.12 -13.74 17.32
N VAL A 220 8.45 -13.74 18.48
CA VAL A 220 9.10 -13.68 19.78
C VAL A 220 9.77 -15.02 20.07
N PHE A 221 9.07 -16.14 19.85
CA PHE A 221 9.63 -17.48 20.07
C PHE A 221 10.70 -17.88 19.06
N LYS A 222 10.54 -17.48 17.79
CA LYS A 222 11.48 -17.77 16.70
C LYS A 222 12.01 -16.46 16.11
N THR A 223 12.75 -15.74 16.95
CA THR A 223 13.37 -14.47 16.55
C THR A 223 14.48 -14.74 15.53
N THR A 224 14.46 -14.02 14.41
CA THR A 224 15.54 -14.06 13.41
C THR A 224 16.08 -12.66 13.17
N GLN A 225 17.38 -12.56 12.89
CA GLN A 225 18.03 -11.27 12.61
C GLN A 225 17.39 -10.54 11.42
N GLN A 226 16.98 -11.28 10.38
CA GLN A 226 16.29 -10.72 9.23
C GLN A 226 14.91 -10.15 9.58
N TYR A 227 14.17 -10.82 10.48
CA TYR A 227 12.89 -10.31 10.97
C TYR A 227 13.09 -9.00 11.74
N LEU A 228 14.02 -8.99 12.71
CA LEU A 228 14.31 -7.80 13.51
C LEU A 228 14.74 -6.62 12.62
N ALA A 229 15.61 -6.85 11.63
CA ALA A 229 16.03 -5.82 10.69
C ALA A 229 14.84 -5.25 9.89
N ASN A 230 13.93 -6.11 9.41
CA ASN A 230 12.72 -5.67 8.71
C ASN A 230 11.74 -4.90 9.63
N VAL A 231 11.68 -5.24 10.92
CA VAL A 231 10.90 -4.48 11.90
C VAL A 231 11.56 -3.13 12.18
N ALA A 232 12.88 -3.09 12.35
CA ALA A 232 13.65 -1.85 12.53
C ALA A 232 13.43 -0.89 11.34
N LEU A 233 13.43 -1.38 10.10
CA LEU A 233 13.11 -0.57 8.91
C LEU A 233 11.74 0.13 9.02
N LYS A 234 10.73 -0.57 9.55
CA LYS A 234 9.39 0.00 9.75
C LYS A 234 9.35 1.00 10.89
N ILE A 235 10.01 0.69 12.02
CA ILE A 235 10.09 1.60 13.15
C ILE A 235 10.75 2.90 12.71
N ASN A 236 11.88 2.82 12.01
CA ASN A 236 12.64 4.00 11.58
C ASN A 236 11.79 5.01 10.81
N VAL A 237 11.04 4.57 9.80
CA VAL A 237 10.20 5.48 9.01
C VAL A 237 8.95 5.97 9.75
N LYS A 238 8.46 5.20 10.72
CA LYS A 238 7.36 5.60 11.59
C LYS A 238 7.74 6.70 12.57
N VAL A 239 9.02 6.80 12.92
CA VAL A 239 9.56 7.87 13.78
C VAL A 239 10.27 8.95 12.95
N GLY A 240 10.00 9.02 11.64
CA GLY A 240 10.47 10.08 10.75
C GLY A 240 11.86 9.91 10.16
N GLY A 241 12.52 8.76 10.39
CA GLY A 241 13.80 8.40 9.79
C GLY A 241 13.70 8.04 8.29
N ARG A 242 14.86 7.89 7.64
CA ARG A 242 14.99 7.46 6.23
C ARG A 242 15.90 6.24 6.13
N ASN A 243 15.40 5.18 5.51
CA ASN A 243 16.13 3.91 5.44
C ASN A 243 17.24 3.94 4.39
N THR A 244 16.89 4.36 3.17
CA THR A 244 17.78 4.41 2.01
C THR A 244 17.34 5.53 1.08
N VAL A 245 18.27 6.06 0.28
CA VAL A 245 17.98 7.07 -0.75
C VAL A 245 18.64 6.67 -2.07
N LEU A 246 18.15 7.18 -3.20
CA LEU A 246 18.80 6.98 -4.49
C LEU A 246 20.06 7.84 -4.55
N VAL A 247 21.19 7.27 -4.98
CA VAL A 247 22.45 8.05 -5.16
C VAL A 247 22.23 9.22 -6.14
N ASP A 248 21.44 8.99 -7.18
CA ASP A 248 21.15 10.02 -8.18
C ASP A 248 20.27 11.15 -7.64
N ALA A 249 19.45 10.91 -6.62
CA ALA A 249 18.71 11.99 -5.98
C ALA A 249 19.65 12.96 -5.25
N LEU A 250 20.64 12.42 -4.52
CA LEU A 250 21.64 13.22 -3.81
C LEU A 250 22.48 14.07 -4.76
N SER A 251 22.79 13.52 -5.93
CA SER A 251 23.57 14.20 -6.97
C SER A 251 22.71 15.07 -7.91
N ARG A 252 21.40 15.19 -7.63
CA ARG A 252 20.40 15.87 -8.47
C ARG A 252 20.36 15.41 -9.94
N ARG A 253 20.54 14.11 -10.16
CA ARG A 253 20.58 13.50 -11.50
C ARG A 253 19.32 12.73 -11.88
N ILE A 254 18.24 12.79 -11.08
CA ILE A 254 16.96 12.20 -11.48
C ILE A 254 16.25 13.20 -12.41
N PRO A 255 16.10 12.90 -13.71
CA PRO A 255 15.49 13.80 -14.67
C PRO A 255 14.04 14.10 -14.27
N LEU A 256 13.64 15.36 -14.46
CA LEU A 256 12.28 15.83 -14.15
C LEU A 256 11.81 15.54 -12.70
N VAL A 257 12.75 15.35 -11.77
CA VAL A 257 12.45 15.21 -10.34
C VAL A 257 13.40 16.07 -9.50
N SER A 258 14.70 15.96 -9.72
CA SER A 258 15.70 16.64 -8.87
C SER A 258 16.17 17.99 -9.42
N ASP A 259 15.79 18.37 -10.65
CA ASP A 259 16.15 19.63 -11.29
C ASP A 259 15.46 20.84 -10.65
N ARG A 260 14.20 20.65 -10.23
CA ARG A 260 13.39 21.66 -9.54
C ARG A 260 12.45 20.97 -8.55
N PRO A 261 11.91 21.69 -7.54
CA PRO A 261 11.01 21.13 -6.54
C PRO A 261 9.88 20.33 -7.20
N THR A 262 9.89 19.02 -7.00
CA THR A 262 8.91 18.09 -7.59
C THR A 262 8.28 17.28 -6.47
N ILE A 263 6.95 17.21 -6.47
CA ILE A 263 6.19 16.39 -5.53
C ILE A 263 5.63 15.17 -6.27
N ILE A 264 5.75 13.99 -5.65
CA ILE A 264 5.23 12.74 -6.21
C ILE A 264 4.09 12.24 -5.34
N PHE A 265 2.91 12.10 -5.95
CA PHE A 265 1.71 11.59 -5.34
C PHE A 265 1.47 10.13 -5.67
N GLY A 266 0.81 9.44 -4.75
CA GLY A 266 0.20 8.14 -4.96
C GLY A 266 -1.24 8.17 -4.48
N ALA A 267 -2.15 7.54 -5.21
CA ALA A 267 -3.56 7.48 -4.85
C ALA A 267 -4.15 6.08 -5.10
N ASP A 268 -5.04 5.64 -4.22
CA ASP A 268 -5.74 4.36 -4.30
C ASP A 268 -7.16 4.50 -3.73
N VAL A 269 -8.08 3.70 -4.25
CA VAL A 269 -9.41 3.52 -3.69
C VAL A 269 -9.64 2.04 -3.40
N THR A 270 -9.86 1.73 -2.13
CA THR A 270 -10.20 0.38 -1.70
C THR A 270 -11.70 0.27 -1.49
N HIS A 271 -12.36 -0.65 -2.20
CA HIS A 271 -13.78 -0.98 -2.02
C HIS A 271 -14.01 -2.08 -0.96
N PRO A 272 -15.23 -2.17 -0.40
CA PRO A 272 -15.63 -3.29 0.44
C PRO A 272 -15.53 -4.65 -0.25
N HIS A 273 -15.48 -5.70 0.54
CA HIS A 273 -15.49 -7.05 -0.01
C HIS A 273 -16.82 -7.37 -0.72
N PRO A 274 -16.80 -8.25 -1.74
CA PRO A 274 -18.05 -8.76 -2.34
C PRO A 274 -18.94 -9.39 -1.27
N GLY A 275 -20.19 -8.90 -1.16
CA GLY A 275 -21.15 -9.33 -0.13
C GLY A 275 -21.25 -8.40 1.09
N GLU A 276 -20.33 -7.44 1.26
CA GLU A 276 -20.50 -6.35 2.22
C GLU A 276 -21.26 -5.19 1.55
N ASP A 277 -22.51 -5.01 1.97
CA ASP A 277 -23.43 -4.06 1.33
C ASP A 277 -23.49 -2.66 1.97
N SER A 278 -23.03 -2.50 3.21
CA SER A 278 -23.10 -1.25 3.97
C SER A 278 -21.81 -0.43 3.96
N SER A 279 -20.65 -1.07 3.83
CA SER A 279 -19.36 -0.41 3.97
C SER A 279 -19.09 0.63 2.84
N PRO A 280 -18.53 1.80 3.15
CA PRO A 280 -18.13 2.81 2.17
C PRO A 280 -16.86 2.39 1.42
N SER A 281 -16.51 3.11 0.36
CA SER A 281 -15.16 3.03 -0.22
C SER A 281 -14.22 3.94 0.56
N ILE A 282 -12.93 3.58 0.61
CA ILE A 282 -11.92 4.42 1.26
C ILE A 282 -10.93 4.86 0.20
N ALA A 283 -10.81 6.17 0.02
CA ALA A 283 -9.77 6.78 -0.77
C ALA A 283 -8.57 7.11 0.11
N ALA A 284 -7.37 6.96 -0.44
CA ALA A 284 -6.14 7.39 0.19
C ALA A 284 -5.27 8.11 -0.82
N VAL A 285 -4.65 9.20 -0.39
CA VAL A 285 -3.67 9.96 -1.17
C VAL A 285 -2.44 10.17 -0.31
N VAL A 286 -1.29 9.82 -0.86
CA VAL A 286 0.03 10.06 -0.26
C VAL A 286 0.82 11.01 -1.13
N ALA A 287 1.73 11.77 -0.54
CA ALA A 287 2.67 12.60 -1.28
C ALA A 287 4.04 12.62 -0.64
N SER A 288 5.08 12.70 -1.45
CA SER A 288 6.45 12.89 -0.97
C SER A 288 6.56 14.16 -0.12
N GLN A 289 7.41 14.14 0.90
CA GLN A 289 7.59 15.24 1.88
C GLN A 289 9.04 15.70 1.99
N ASP A 290 9.95 15.07 1.24
CA ASP A 290 11.35 15.46 1.09
C ASP A 290 11.70 15.58 -0.40
N TRP A 291 12.55 16.55 -0.70
CA TRP A 291 13.08 16.81 -2.04
C TRP A 291 14.54 17.26 -1.90
N PRO A 292 15.46 16.75 -2.73
CA PRO A 292 15.25 15.92 -3.92
C PRO A 292 15.14 14.40 -3.71
N GLU A 293 15.18 13.88 -2.48
CA GLU A 293 15.34 12.44 -2.22
C GLU A 293 14.08 11.58 -2.34
N VAL A 294 12.89 12.15 -2.15
CA VAL A 294 11.58 11.48 -2.37
C VAL A 294 11.44 10.14 -1.62
N THR A 295 11.76 10.14 -0.33
CA THR A 295 11.75 8.94 0.53
C THR A 295 10.78 9.00 1.70
N LYS A 296 10.34 10.19 2.10
CA LYS A 296 9.32 10.42 3.13
C LYS A 296 8.00 10.72 2.46
N TYR A 297 6.92 10.12 2.98
CA TYR A 297 5.57 10.35 2.47
C TYR A 297 4.60 10.66 3.62
N ALA A 298 3.75 11.66 3.44
CA ALA A 298 2.57 11.87 4.27
C ALA A 298 1.37 11.25 3.56
N GLY A 299 0.40 10.75 4.33
CA GLY A 299 -0.79 10.10 3.81
C GLY A 299 -2.06 10.62 4.45
N LEU A 300 -3.06 10.92 3.62
CA LEU A 300 -4.40 11.29 4.01
C LEU A 300 -5.40 10.26 3.47
N VAL A 301 -6.50 10.10 4.21
CA VAL A 301 -7.52 9.10 3.93
C VAL A 301 -8.90 9.73 4.07
N SER A 302 -9.84 9.29 3.24
CA SER A 302 -11.21 9.79 3.26
C SER A 302 -12.19 8.66 2.95
N ALA A 303 -13.30 8.62 3.69
CA ALA A 303 -14.41 7.73 3.36
C ALA A 303 -15.29 8.40 2.30
N GLN A 304 -15.70 7.62 1.30
CA GLN A 304 -16.56 8.07 0.21
C GLN A 304 -17.65 7.06 -0.08
N THR A 305 -18.60 7.44 -0.94
CA THR A 305 -19.75 6.62 -1.28
C THR A 305 -19.35 5.21 -1.75
N ARG A 306 -20.24 4.25 -1.50
CA ARG A 306 -20.00 2.84 -1.79
C ARG A 306 -19.68 2.64 -3.27
N ARG A 307 -18.62 1.88 -3.57
CA ARG A 307 -18.11 1.59 -4.93
C ARG A 307 -17.86 2.83 -5.80
N GLN A 308 -17.69 3.99 -5.17
CA GLN A 308 -17.22 5.20 -5.84
C GLN A 308 -15.74 5.05 -6.14
N GLU A 309 -15.36 5.10 -7.42
CA GLU A 309 -13.96 5.07 -7.85
C GLU A 309 -13.33 6.47 -7.85
N LEU A 310 -14.08 7.51 -8.25
CA LEU A 310 -13.54 8.88 -8.24
C LEU A 310 -13.25 9.34 -6.82
N ILE A 311 -12.06 9.87 -6.58
CA ILE A 311 -11.69 10.38 -5.25
C ILE A 311 -12.36 11.73 -5.01
N GLN A 312 -13.49 11.72 -4.29
CA GLN A 312 -14.30 12.92 -4.03
C GLN A 312 -13.59 13.98 -3.18
N ASP A 313 -12.58 13.57 -2.41
CA ASP A 313 -11.87 14.42 -1.45
C ASP A 313 -10.47 14.83 -1.89
N LEU A 314 -10.17 14.75 -3.19
CA LEU A 314 -8.92 15.33 -3.72
C LEU A 314 -8.88 16.84 -3.50
N PHE A 315 -10.00 17.51 -3.78
CA PHE A 315 -10.23 18.93 -3.52
C PHE A 315 -11.70 19.14 -3.16
N LYS A 316 -11.96 19.91 -2.10
CA LYS A 316 -13.32 20.26 -1.68
C LYS A 316 -13.40 21.72 -1.27
N VAL A 317 -14.57 22.30 -1.49
CA VAL A 317 -14.94 23.63 -1.02
C VAL A 317 -16.20 23.48 -0.16
N TRP A 318 -16.20 24.06 1.04
CA TRP A 318 -17.38 24.12 1.88
C TRP A 318 -17.50 25.49 2.56
N GLN A 319 -18.71 25.83 3.00
CA GLN A 319 -18.94 27.02 3.80
C GLN A 319 -18.79 26.66 5.27
N ASP A 320 -17.81 27.27 5.93
CA ASP A 320 -17.63 27.24 7.36
C ASP A 320 -18.37 28.43 7.99
N PRO A 321 -19.23 28.21 9.01
CA PRO A 321 -20.00 29.28 9.64
C PRO A 321 -19.15 30.42 10.23
N GLN A 322 -17.88 30.16 10.56
CA GLN A 322 -16.97 31.14 11.17
C GLN A 322 -15.93 31.66 10.17
N ARG A 323 -15.45 30.81 9.26
CA ARG A 323 -14.36 31.13 8.33
C ARG A 323 -14.82 31.47 6.91
N GLY A 324 -16.12 31.40 6.64
CA GLY A 324 -16.67 31.60 5.30
C GLY A 324 -16.30 30.46 4.37
N THR A 325 -15.95 30.76 3.12
CA THR A 325 -15.60 29.73 2.13
C THR A 325 -14.23 29.13 2.43
N VAL A 326 -14.19 27.84 2.78
CA VAL A 326 -12.96 27.10 3.07
C VAL A 326 -12.65 26.15 1.93
N ASN A 327 -11.41 26.24 1.44
CA ASN A 327 -10.83 25.30 0.49
C ASN A 327 -10.02 24.23 1.23
N GLY A 328 -10.25 22.97 0.91
CA GLY A 328 -9.53 21.83 1.49
C GLY A 328 -9.42 20.67 0.51
N GLY A 329 -9.27 19.47 1.06
CA GLY A 329 -9.04 18.24 0.30
C GLY A 329 -7.59 17.79 0.36
N MET A 330 -7.39 16.52 0.04
CA MET A 330 -6.14 15.80 0.30
C MET A 330 -4.96 16.38 -0.47
N VAL A 331 -5.15 16.79 -1.73
CA VAL A 331 -4.06 17.36 -2.54
C VAL A 331 -3.59 18.68 -1.94
N ARG A 332 -4.53 19.56 -1.59
CA ARG A 332 -4.22 20.88 -1.02
C ARG A 332 -3.43 20.74 0.30
N GLU A 333 -3.88 19.87 1.20
CA GLU A 333 -3.20 19.65 2.49
C GLU A 333 -1.81 19.05 2.32
N LEU A 334 -1.62 18.14 1.36
CA LEU A 334 -0.32 17.55 1.06
C LEU A 334 0.66 18.55 0.41
N LEU A 335 0.16 19.47 -0.43
CA LEU A 335 0.96 20.58 -0.97
C LEU A 335 1.44 21.52 0.13
N LEU A 336 0.56 21.89 1.07
CA LEU A 336 0.95 22.68 2.24
C LEU A 336 1.95 21.93 3.13
N SER A 337 1.76 20.63 3.32
CA SER A 337 2.67 19.79 4.09
C SER A 337 4.05 19.71 3.45
N PHE A 338 4.12 19.60 2.12
CA PHE A 338 5.38 19.63 1.39
C PHE A 338 6.11 20.96 1.59
N HIS A 339 5.41 22.09 1.50
CA HIS A 339 6.00 23.41 1.72
C HIS A 339 6.53 23.56 3.15
N ARG A 340 5.76 23.13 4.16
CA ARG A 340 6.21 23.12 5.56
C ARG A 340 7.45 22.25 5.79
N SER A 341 7.55 21.12 5.08
CA SER A 341 8.63 20.15 5.29
C SER A 341 9.91 20.49 4.53
N THR A 342 9.79 21.11 3.35
CA THR A 342 10.92 21.37 2.45
C THR A 342 11.31 22.85 2.34
N GLY A 343 10.42 23.76 2.77
CA GLY A 343 10.53 25.20 2.49
C GLY A 343 10.31 25.57 1.02
N GLN A 344 9.99 24.59 0.16
CA GLN A 344 9.86 24.77 -1.29
C GLN A 344 8.40 24.62 -1.71
N LYS A 345 8.02 25.33 -2.77
CA LYS A 345 6.73 25.13 -3.44
C LYS A 345 6.96 24.17 -4.61
N PRO A 346 6.16 23.11 -4.77
CA PRO A 346 6.31 22.23 -5.93
C PRO A 346 6.16 23.01 -7.23
N GLN A 347 7.11 22.83 -8.13
CA GLN A 347 7.06 23.36 -9.49
C GLN A 347 6.65 22.28 -10.49
N ARG A 348 6.47 21.03 -10.03
CA ARG A 348 6.08 19.88 -10.82
C ARG A 348 5.33 18.87 -9.97
N ILE A 349 4.30 18.27 -10.55
CA ILE A 349 3.50 17.20 -9.92
C ILE A 349 3.60 15.93 -10.78
N ILE A 350 3.92 14.81 -10.14
CA ILE A 350 3.79 13.46 -10.72
C ILE A 350 2.76 12.71 -9.89
N PHE A 351 1.73 12.15 -10.51
CA PHE A 351 0.60 11.55 -9.82
C PHE A 351 0.38 10.11 -10.28
N TYR A 352 0.62 9.14 -9.40
CA TYR A 352 0.37 7.72 -9.66
C TYR A 352 -0.96 7.27 -9.06
N ARG A 353 -1.90 6.83 -9.89
CA ARG A 353 -3.25 6.40 -9.49
C ARG A 353 -3.42 4.89 -9.68
N ASP A 354 -3.49 4.12 -8.59
CA ASP A 354 -3.69 2.66 -8.62
C ASP A 354 -5.16 2.28 -8.73
N GLY A 355 -5.49 1.15 -9.38
CA GLY A 355 -6.80 0.51 -9.25
C GLY A 355 -7.90 0.95 -10.22
N VAL A 356 -7.61 1.85 -11.16
CA VAL A 356 -8.59 2.34 -12.14
C VAL A 356 -8.67 1.41 -13.35
N SER A 357 -9.87 1.08 -13.81
CA SER A 357 -10.09 0.30 -15.04
C SER A 357 -10.04 1.19 -16.29
N GLU A 358 -9.65 0.64 -17.44
CA GLU A 358 -9.53 1.38 -18.72
C GLU A 358 -10.81 2.14 -19.08
N GLY A 359 -11.98 1.50 -18.90
CA GLY A 359 -13.28 2.14 -19.15
C GLY A 359 -13.60 3.35 -18.27
N GLN A 360 -12.79 3.64 -17.25
CA GLN A 360 -12.93 4.78 -16.34
C GLN A 360 -11.83 5.83 -16.50
N PHE A 361 -10.83 5.62 -17.37
CA PHE A 361 -9.67 6.51 -17.51
C PHE A 361 -10.06 7.96 -17.75
N TYR A 362 -10.93 8.19 -18.72
CA TYR A 362 -11.36 9.55 -19.09
C TYR A 362 -12.06 10.27 -17.94
N GLN A 363 -12.98 9.58 -17.24
CA GLN A 363 -13.72 10.18 -16.13
C GLN A 363 -12.81 10.48 -14.93
N VAL A 364 -11.91 9.56 -14.61
CA VAL A 364 -10.91 9.76 -13.55
C VAL A 364 -9.99 10.91 -13.90
N LEU A 365 -9.44 10.94 -15.12
CA LEU A 365 -8.54 12.00 -15.56
C LEU A 365 -9.21 13.36 -15.43
N LEU A 366 -10.39 13.55 -16.05
CA LEU A 366 -11.07 14.84 -16.03
C LEU A 366 -11.37 15.31 -14.62
N TYR A 367 -11.91 14.44 -13.77
CA TYR A 367 -12.32 14.82 -12.42
C TYR A 367 -11.12 15.04 -11.49
N GLU A 368 -10.16 14.12 -11.48
CA GLU A 368 -9.04 14.15 -10.54
C GLU A 368 -7.98 15.18 -10.97
N LEU A 369 -7.71 15.36 -12.27
CA LEU A 369 -6.81 16.42 -12.75
C LEU A 369 -7.38 17.81 -12.44
N ASP A 370 -8.68 18.02 -12.69
CA ASP A 370 -9.36 19.28 -12.33
C ASP A 370 -9.28 19.55 -10.82
N ALA A 371 -9.46 18.53 -9.98
CA ALA A 371 -9.30 18.65 -8.54
C ALA A 371 -7.86 19.06 -8.15
N ILE A 372 -6.83 18.49 -8.79
CA ILE A 372 -5.42 18.89 -8.59
C ILE A 372 -5.21 20.35 -8.99
N ARG A 373 -5.78 20.80 -10.12
CA ARG A 373 -5.69 22.19 -10.58
C ARG A 373 -6.34 23.16 -9.61
N LYS A 374 -7.56 22.85 -9.16
CA LYS A 374 -8.29 23.65 -8.18
C LYS A 374 -7.55 23.73 -6.85
N ALA A 375 -6.95 22.63 -6.39
CA ALA A 375 -6.11 22.63 -5.20
C ALA A 375 -4.93 23.60 -5.33
N CYS A 376 -4.22 23.60 -6.47
CA CYS A 376 -3.12 24.52 -6.72
C CYS A 376 -3.61 25.99 -6.77
N ALA A 377 -4.64 26.28 -7.57
CA ALA A 377 -5.19 27.63 -7.69
C ALA A 377 -5.75 28.18 -6.37
N SER A 378 -6.23 27.32 -5.47
CA SER A 378 -6.72 27.71 -4.14
C SER A 378 -5.62 28.14 -3.16
N LEU A 379 -4.35 27.82 -3.44
CA LEU A 379 -3.21 28.16 -2.60
C LEU A 379 -2.60 29.51 -2.98
N GLU A 380 -2.50 29.79 -4.28
CA GLU A 380 -1.95 31.03 -4.81
C GLU A 380 -2.52 31.27 -6.21
N SER A 381 -2.85 32.54 -6.50
CA SER A 381 -3.30 32.93 -7.84
C SER A 381 -2.26 32.57 -8.89
N ASN A 382 -2.70 32.02 -10.03
CA ASN A 382 -1.86 31.55 -11.14
C ASN A 382 -0.90 30.39 -10.81
N TYR A 383 -1.00 29.75 -9.65
CA TYR A 383 -0.20 28.56 -9.36
C TYR A 383 -0.71 27.34 -10.13
N GLN A 384 -0.02 27.00 -11.21
CA GLN A 384 -0.37 25.89 -12.10
C GLN A 384 0.88 25.09 -12.50
N PRO A 385 1.43 24.25 -11.58
CA PRO A 385 2.60 23.44 -11.91
C PRO A 385 2.23 22.37 -12.97
N PRO A 386 3.12 22.02 -13.90
CA PRO A 386 2.89 20.95 -14.86
C PRO A 386 2.66 19.60 -14.16
N VAL A 387 1.67 18.84 -14.65
CA VAL A 387 1.23 17.56 -14.09
C VAL A 387 1.52 16.42 -15.06
N THR A 388 2.09 15.33 -14.54
CA THR A 388 2.09 14.00 -15.19
C THR A 388 1.18 13.07 -14.41
N PHE A 389 0.14 12.54 -15.05
CA PHE A 389 -0.86 11.66 -14.45
C PHE A 389 -0.72 10.26 -15.03
N VAL A 390 -0.38 9.29 -14.16
CA VAL A 390 -0.09 7.91 -14.55
C VAL A 390 -1.01 6.97 -13.79
N VAL A 391 -1.81 6.19 -14.51
CA VAL A 391 -2.57 5.08 -13.92
C VAL A 391 -1.69 3.85 -13.79
N VAL A 392 -1.79 3.17 -12.64
CA VAL A 392 -1.07 1.93 -12.33
C VAL A 392 -2.10 0.80 -12.21
N GLN A 393 -1.89 -0.28 -12.96
CA GLN A 393 -2.73 -1.46 -12.91
C GLN A 393 -1.88 -2.68 -12.62
N LYS A 394 -1.99 -3.21 -11.40
CA LYS A 394 -1.35 -4.49 -11.05
C LYS A 394 -2.23 -5.70 -11.39
N ARG A 395 -3.54 -5.54 -11.45
CA ARG A 395 -4.50 -6.66 -11.56
C ARG A 395 -5.04 -6.77 -12.99
N HIS A 396 -4.26 -7.39 -13.87
CA HIS A 396 -4.65 -7.68 -15.26
C HIS A 396 -4.25 -9.11 -15.69
N HIS A 397 -4.60 -9.48 -16.92
CA HIS A 397 -4.44 -10.84 -17.44
C HIS A 397 -3.10 -11.09 -18.14
N THR A 398 -2.38 -10.05 -18.55
CA THR A 398 -1.04 -10.14 -19.17
C THR A 398 -0.03 -10.86 -18.30
N ARG A 399 0.71 -11.80 -18.88
CA ARG A 399 1.89 -12.46 -18.29
C ARG A 399 3.00 -12.43 -19.32
N LEU A 400 4.23 -12.28 -18.83
CA LEU A 400 5.43 -12.23 -19.66
C LEU A 400 6.33 -13.41 -19.28
N PHE A 401 6.77 -14.14 -20.30
CA PHE A 401 7.66 -15.28 -20.20
C PHE A 401 8.91 -14.99 -21.03
N ALA A 402 10.06 -15.50 -20.61
CA ALA A 402 11.26 -15.40 -21.43
C ALA A 402 11.16 -16.41 -22.58
N ASN A 403 11.48 -15.99 -23.81
CA ASN A 403 11.51 -16.88 -24.97
C ASN A 403 12.51 -18.04 -24.79
N ASN A 404 13.58 -17.80 -24.04
CA ASN A 404 14.53 -18.83 -23.64
C ASN A 404 14.62 -18.89 -22.12
N HIS A 405 13.98 -19.89 -21.50
CA HIS A 405 14.01 -20.11 -20.04
C HIS A 405 15.41 -20.38 -19.48
N ASN A 406 16.39 -20.70 -20.33
CA ASN A 406 17.78 -20.95 -19.91
C ASN A 406 18.69 -19.71 -20.01
N ASP A 407 18.18 -18.59 -20.54
CA ASP A 407 18.97 -17.36 -20.67
C ASP A 407 19.01 -16.57 -19.35
N GLN A 408 20.15 -16.64 -18.66
CA GLN A 408 20.39 -15.95 -17.40
C GLN A 408 20.39 -14.41 -17.52
N ARG A 409 20.40 -13.86 -18.75
CA ARG A 409 20.28 -12.41 -18.99
C ARG A 409 18.83 -11.93 -18.95
N SER A 410 17.86 -12.83 -19.05
CA SER A 410 16.43 -12.51 -19.07
C SER A 410 15.65 -13.23 -17.98
N VAL A 411 16.21 -14.28 -17.37
CA VAL A 411 15.54 -15.12 -16.36
C VAL A 411 16.27 -15.14 -15.03
N ASP A 412 15.52 -15.06 -13.93
CA ASP A 412 16.00 -15.39 -12.59
C ASP A 412 16.11 -16.92 -12.45
N PRO A 413 17.33 -17.49 -12.34
CA PRO A 413 17.54 -18.95 -12.33
C PRO A 413 16.88 -19.63 -11.12
N LYS A 414 16.55 -18.88 -10.07
CA LYS A 414 15.90 -19.46 -8.89
C LYS A 414 14.39 -19.64 -9.07
N SER A 415 13.73 -18.70 -9.73
CA SER A 415 12.27 -18.67 -9.80
C SER A 415 11.71 -19.03 -11.18
N GLY A 416 12.53 -18.93 -12.22
CA GLY A 416 12.14 -19.04 -13.62
C GLY A 416 11.41 -17.81 -14.16
N ASN A 417 11.31 -16.72 -13.38
CA ASN A 417 10.63 -15.49 -13.80
C ASN A 417 11.56 -14.59 -14.60
N ILE A 418 10.95 -13.69 -15.39
CA ILE A 418 11.66 -12.57 -16.01
C ILE A 418 12.37 -11.70 -14.95
N LEU A 419 13.50 -11.10 -15.33
CA LEU A 419 14.30 -10.29 -14.41
C LEU A 419 13.58 -9.00 -13.96
N PRO A 420 13.84 -8.53 -12.73
CA PRO A 420 13.40 -7.21 -12.29
C PRO A 420 13.97 -6.10 -13.17
N GLY A 421 13.13 -5.13 -13.54
CA GLY A 421 13.45 -4.08 -14.49
C GLY A 421 13.03 -4.40 -15.92
N THR A 422 12.48 -5.59 -16.19
CA THR A 422 11.93 -5.92 -17.52
C THR A 422 10.78 -4.98 -17.88
N VAL A 423 10.93 -4.24 -18.97
CA VAL A 423 9.95 -3.30 -19.52
C VAL A 423 9.55 -3.73 -20.93
N VAL A 424 8.25 -3.63 -21.23
CA VAL A 424 7.66 -3.81 -22.56
C VAL A 424 6.76 -2.63 -22.85
N ASP A 425 7.06 -1.91 -23.91
CA ASP A 425 6.38 -0.68 -24.35
C ASP A 425 6.04 -0.72 -25.86
N SER A 426 5.96 -1.92 -26.42
CA SER A 426 5.64 -2.14 -27.83
C SER A 426 4.82 -3.42 -28.04
N LYS A 427 4.16 -3.52 -29.20
CA LYS A 427 3.35 -4.66 -29.70
C LYS A 427 2.09 -5.00 -28.90
N ILE A 428 2.22 -5.21 -27.59
CA ILE A 428 1.13 -5.55 -26.66
C ILE A 428 0.64 -4.33 -25.86
N CYS A 429 1.22 -3.17 -26.13
CA CYS A 429 0.85 -1.86 -25.59
C CYS A 429 -0.19 -1.18 -26.50
N HIS A 430 -0.78 -0.10 -26.01
CA HIS A 430 -1.76 0.68 -26.74
C HIS A 430 -1.14 1.23 -28.05
N PRO A 431 -1.85 1.19 -29.19
CA PRO A 431 -1.28 1.57 -30.48
C PRO A 431 -0.88 3.05 -30.59
N THR A 432 -1.48 3.93 -29.78
CA THR A 432 -1.31 5.40 -29.88
C THR A 432 -1.07 6.09 -28.54
N GLU A 433 -1.29 5.41 -27.42
CA GLU A 433 -1.17 6.03 -26.10
C GLU A 433 0.20 5.69 -25.51
N PHE A 434 0.61 6.47 -24.52
CA PHE A 434 1.85 6.19 -23.80
C PHE A 434 1.54 5.23 -22.64
N ASP A 435 1.75 3.94 -22.88
CA ASP A 435 1.69 2.90 -21.86
C ASP A 435 2.89 1.95 -21.90
N PHE A 436 3.14 1.28 -20.78
CA PHE A 436 4.19 0.26 -20.68
C PHE A 436 3.93 -0.72 -19.54
N TYR A 437 4.35 -1.96 -19.74
CA TYR A 437 4.45 -2.96 -18.69
C TYR A 437 5.83 -2.91 -18.05
N LEU A 438 5.90 -2.94 -16.72
CA LEU A 438 7.14 -2.99 -15.96
C LEU A 438 7.07 -4.08 -14.88
N CYS A 439 7.95 -5.08 -15.00
CA CYS A 439 8.21 -6.05 -13.95
C CYS A 439 9.36 -5.57 -13.08
N SER A 440 9.09 -4.69 -12.12
CA SER A 440 10.13 -4.07 -11.27
C SER A 440 10.67 -4.96 -10.15
N HIS A 441 10.10 -6.15 -9.91
CA HIS A 441 10.36 -6.97 -8.73
C HIS A 441 10.79 -8.39 -9.07
N ALA A 442 11.50 -9.04 -8.14
CA ALA A 442 11.84 -10.46 -8.27
C ALA A 442 10.65 -11.34 -7.87
N GLY A 443 10.24 -12.23 -8.77
CA GLY A 443 9.21 -13.24 -8.53
C GLY A 443 9.68 -14.28 -7.53
N ILE A 444 9.17 -14.25 -6.30
CA ILE A 444 9.56 -15.22 -5.26
C ILE A 444 8.92 -16.58 -5.51
N GLN A 445 7.65 -16.54 -5.92
CA GLN A 445 6.79 -17.70 -6.02
C GLN A 445 5.78 -17.46 -7.14
N GLY A 446 5.49 -18.53 -7.89
CA GLY A 446 4.58 -18.49 -9.02
C GLY A 446 5.13 -17.67 -10.19
N THR A 447 4.22 -17.18 -11.02
CA THR A 447 4.53 -16.33 -12.17
C THR A 447 4.35 -14.85 -11.81
N SER A 448 5.40 -14.06 -12.06
CA SER A 448 5.42 -12.61 -11.87
C SER A 448 4.32 -11.93 -12.66
N ARG A 449 3.82 -10.83 -12.09
CA ARG A 449 2.84 -9.97 -12.73
C ARG A 449 3.48 -8.60 -12.92
N PRO A 450 3.93 -8.26 -14.13
CA PRO A 450 4.35 -6.90 -14.46
C PRO A 450 3.22 -5.94 -14.11
N ALA A 451 3.50 -4.75 -13.61
CA ALA A 451 2.48 -3.71 -13.49
C ALA A 451 2.36 -2.97 -14.82
N HIS A 452 1.15 -2.61 -15.20
CA HIS A 452 0.86 -1.81 -16.40
C HIS A 452 0.71 -0.35 -16.00
N TYR A 453 1.45 0.53 -16.65
CA TYR A 453 1.42 1.96 -16.43
C TYR A 453 0.86 2.64 -17.68
N HIS A 454 -0.20 3.42 -17.53
CA HIS A 454 -0.79 4.23 -18.60
C HIS A 454 -0.64 5.72 -18.26
N VAL A 455 0.01 6.49 -19.12
CA VAL A 455 0.15 7.94 -18.97
C VAL A 455 -1.07 8.61 -19.58
N LEU A 456 -1.99 9.06 -18.74
CA LEU A 456 -3.23 9.70 -19.18
C LEU A 456 -3.05 11.19 -19.50
N TRP A 457 -2.05 11.83 -18.90
CA TRP A 457 -1.73 13.23 -19.11
C TRP A 457 -0.27 13.51 -18.79
N ASP A 458 0.42 14.30 -19.59
CA ASP A 458 1.80 14.66 -19.32
C ASP A 458 2.19 16.04 -19.87
N GLU A 459 2.18 17.04 -19.01
CA GLU A 459 2.70 18.38 -19.33
C GLU A 459 4.19 18.53 -19.04
N ASN A 460 4.80 17.56 -18.34
CA ASN A 460 6.22 17.57 -18.08
C ASN A 460 7.03 17.06 -19.26
N ASN A 461 6.37 16.47 -20.26
CA ASN A 461 6.97 15.93 -21.48
C ASN A 461 8.07 14.91 -21.17
N PHE A 462 7.75 13.92 -20.34
CA PHE A 462 8.62 12.77 -20.11
C PHE A 462 8.86 12.01 -21.41
N THR A 463 10.11 11.61 -21.61
CA THR A 463 10.41 10.54 -22.58
C THR A 463 9.98 9.19 -22.00
N ALA A 464 9.74 8.21 -22.88
CA ALA A 464 9.47 6.83 -22.49
C ALA A 464 10.53 6.31 -21.51
N ASP A 465 11.81 6.40 -21.89
CA ASP A 465 12.94 5.98 -21.05
C ASP A 465 13.02 6.74 -19.72
N GLY A 466 12.72 8.05 -19.72
CA GLY A 466 12.73 8.88 -18.53
C GLY A 466 11.70 8.42 -17.50
N LEU A 467 10.44 8.22 -17.90
CA LEU A 467 9.38 7.82 -16.99
C LEU A 467 9.52 6.35 -16.56
N GLN A 468 9.90 5.46 -17.48
CA GLN A 468 10.11 4.04 -17.18
C GLN A 468 11.27 3.86 -16.18
N THR A 469 12.38 4.56 -16.38
CA THR A 469 13.53 4.53 -15.47
C THR A 469 13.17 5.14 -14.11
N LEU A 470 12.45 6.28 -14.08
CA LEU A 470 11.98 6.87 -12.83
C LEU A 470 11.08 5.89 -12.05
N THR A 471 10.08 5.32 -12.73
CA THR A 471 9.13 4.37 -12.13
C THR A 471 9.86 3.15 -11.56
N ASN A 472 10.80 2.59 -12.33
CA ASN A 472 11.62 1.47 -11.88
C ASN A 472 12.48 1.85 -10.67
N ASN A 473 13.17 2.98 -10.71
CA ASN A 473 14.07 3.40 -9.64
C ASN A 473 13.32 3.67 -8.33
N LEU A 474 12.14 4.27 -8.41
CA LEU A 474 11.28 4.47 -7.25
C LEU A 474 10.88 3.13 -6.62
N CYS A 475 10.69 2.04 -7.35
CA CYS A 475 10.39 0.72 -6.76
C CYS A 475 11.45 0.22 -5.77
N TYR A 476 12.66 0.77 -5.77
CA TYR A 476 13.73 0.44 -4.81
C TYR A 476 13.72 1.31 -3.53
N THR A 477 12.88 2.34 -3.45
CA THR A 477 12.79 3.23 -2.27
C THR A 477 11.68 2.83 -1.28
N TYR A 478 11.01 1.68 -1.51
CA TYR A 478 9.99 1.20 -0.59
C TYR A 478 10.57 0.86 0.80
N ALA A 479 10.26 1.71 1.76
CA ALA A 479 10.81 1.69 3.11
C ALA A 479 10.69 0.36 3.89
N ARG A 480 9.72 -0.51 3.61
CA ARG A 480 9.37 -1.63 4.50
C ARG A 480 10.21 -2.89 4.28
N CYS A 481 11.03 -2.95 3.23
CA CYS A 481 11.91 -4.08 2.96
C CYS A 481 13.12 -3.68 2.10
N THR A 482 14.14 -4.53 2.06
CA THR A 482 15.32 -4.38 1.18
C THR A 482 15.12 -5.10 -0.16
N ARG A 483 13.99 -4.81 -0.82
CA ARG A 483 13.62 -5.42 -2.10
C ARG A 483 12.92 -4.40 -2.98
N SER A 484 13.11 -4.51 -4.30
CA SER A 484 12.28 -3.79 -5.24
C SER A 484 10.86 -4.35 -5.21
N VAL A 485 9.87 -3.45 -5.15
CA VAL A 485 8.44 -3.81 -5.11
C VAL A 485 7.80 -3.79 -6.49
N SER A 486 6.65 -4.44 -6.63
CA SER A 486 5.98 -4.70 -7.91
C SER A 486 5.24 -3.51 -8.51
N ILE A 487 5.02 -2.45 -7.71
CA ILE A 487 4.37 -1.21 -8.12
C ILE A 487 5.13 -0.07 -7.46
N VAL A 488 5.11 1.11 -8.09
CA VAL A 488 5.78 2.30 -7.59
C VAL A 488 5.35 2.61 -6.13
N PRO A 489 6.28 2.94 -5.21
CA PRO A 489 5.94 3.07 -3.79
C PRO A 489 4.86 4.08 -3.42
N PRO A 490 4.70 5.26 -4.07
CA PRO A 490 3.57 6.14 -3.79
C PRO A 490 2.22 5.42 -3.90
N ALA A 491 1.98 4.69 -5.01
CA ALA A 491 0.77 3.90 -5.20
C ALA A 491 0.64 2.81 -4.11
N TYR A 492 1.74 2.13 -3.80
CA TYR A 492 1.75 1.11 -2.74
C TYR A 492 1.39 1.72 -1.36
N TYR A 493 1.96 2.87 -1.03
CA TYR A 493 1.69 3.56 0.23
C TYR A 493 0.24 4.04 0.33
N ALA A 494 -0.35 4.51 -0.77
CA ALA A 494 -1.78 4.83 -0.81
C ALA A 494 -2.64 3.60 -0.48
N HIS A 495 -2.36 2.45 -1.10
CA HIS A 495 -3.05 1.20 -0.78
C HIS A 495 -2.86 0.79 0.70
N LEU A 496 -1.67 0.97 1.28
CA LEU A 496 -1.44 0.71 2.72
C LEU A 496 -2.24 1.66 3.62
N ALA A 497 -2.33 2.94 3.25
CA ALA A 497 -3.09 3.94 3.99
C ALA A 497 -4.60 3.66 3.91
N ALA A 498 -5.13 3.33 2.73
CA ALA A 498 -6.53 2.95 2.54
C ALA A 498 -6.89 1.69 3.34
N PHE A 499 -6.02 0.66 3.29
CA PHE A 499 -6.19 -0.56 4.07
C PHE A 499 -6.11 -0.29 5.58
N ARG A 500 -5.23 0.62 6.02
CA ARG A 500 -5.15 1.02 7.43
C ARG A 500 -6.43 1.72 7.89
N ALA A 501 -6.96 2.63 7.08
CA ALA A 501 -8.17 3.38 7.39
C ALA A 501 -9.43 2.52 7.53
N ARG A 502 -9.47 1.34 6.91
CA ARG A 502 -10.54 0.35 7.15
C ARG A 502 -10.68 -0.03 8.63
N PHE A 503 -9.60 -0.01 9.40
CA PHE A 503 -9.65 -0.32 10.83
C PHE A 503 -10.17 0.83 11.70
N TYR A 504 -10.31 2.04 11.14
CA TYR A 504 -10.83 3.20 11.86
C TYR A 504 -12.35 3.28 11.81
N MET A 505 -12.95 2.51 10.91
CA MET A 505 -14.39 2.31 10.85
C MET A 505 -14.85 1.52 12.07
N GLU A 506 -15.84 2.05 12.78
CA GLU A 506 -16.52 1.27 13.80
C GLU A 506 -17.25 0.09 13.13
N PRO A 507 -17.19 -1.13 13.68
CA PRO A 507 -18.08 -2.18 13.24
C PRO A 507 -19.50 -1.69 13.51
N ASP A 508 -20.32 -1.55 12.47
CA ASP A 508 -21.74 -1.27 12.63
C ASP A 508 -22.30 -2.31 13.61
N THR A 509 -22.81 -1.85 14.75
CA THR A 509 -23.58 -2.68 15.68
C THR A 509 -24.91 -3.03 15.01
N SER A 510 -24.88 -3.93 14.04
CA SER A 510 -26.06 -4.44 13.35
C SER A 510 -26.15 -5.95 13.50
N ASP A 511 -26.17 -6.42 14.74
CA ASP A 511 -26.68 -7.73 15.14
C ASP A 511 -27.53 -7.54 16.41
N GLY A 512 -28.64 -6.81 16.24
CA GLY A 512 -29.64 -6.53 17.27
C GLY A 512 -31.07 -6.77 16.79
N GLY A 513 -31.25 -7.55 15.72
CA GLY A 513 -32.56 -8.03 15.29
C GLY A 513 -32.97 -9.26 16.09
N SER A 514 -33.24 -9.10 17.39
CA SER A 514 -33.88 -10.15 18.18
C SER A 514 -35.22 -10.52 17.52
N VAL A 515 -35.29 -11.74 17.01
CA VAL A 515 -36.55 -12.40 16.63
C VAL A 515 -37.37 -12.62 17.90
N ALA A 516 -38.18 -11.62 18.25
CA ALA A 516 -39.28 -11.80 19.18
C ALA A 516 -40.41 -12.53 18.44
N SER A 517 -40.61 -13.79 18.82
CA SER A 517 -41.76 -14.61 18.50
C SER A 517 -43.06 -13.97 19.01
N GLY A 518 -43.98 -13.67 18.10
CA GLY A 518 -45.35 -13.29 18.43
C GLY A 518 -46.27 -13.69 17.28
N ALA A 519 -47.01 -14.77 17.46
CA ALA A 519 -47.96 -15.28 16.50
C ALA A 519 -49.18 -14.35 16.37
N THR A 520 -49.64 -14.09 15.14
CA THR A 520 -51.07 -14.04 14.81
C THR A 520 -51.27 -14.08 13.30
N THR A 521 -52.28 -14.84 12.92
CA THR A 521 -52.71 -15.28 11.60
C THR A 521 -53.39 -14.20 10.76
N SER A 522 -53.07 -14.11 9.47
CA SER A 522 -54.06 -14.01 8.37
C SER A 522 -53.41 -14.04 6.99
N ARG A 523 -54.11 -14.66 6.03
CA ARG A 523 -53.72 -14.96 4.64
C ARG A 523 -54.09 -13.84 3.66
N ALA A 524 -53.37 -13.82 2.53
CA ALA A 524 -53.71 -13.30 1.17
C ALA A 524 -53.00 -11.99 0.73
N PRO A 525 -52.92 -11.68 -0.60
CA PRO A 525 -51.83 -12.12 -1.47
C PRO A 525 -51.05 -10.97 -2.15
N ALA A 526 -50.06 -11.36 -2.96
CA ALA A 526 -49.06 -10.53 -3.62
C ALA A 526 -49.59 -9.36 -4.47
N GLY A 527 -48.94 -8.20 -4.33
CA GLY A 527 -49.05 -7.05 -5.24
C GLY A 527 -48.09 -5.91 -4.87
N ALA A 528 -47.31 -5.43 -5.84
CA ALA A 528 -46.49 -4.21 -5.82
C ALA A 528 -45.29 -4.13 -4.85
N ARG A 529 -44.11 -4.61 -5.29
CA ARG A 529 -42.83 -4.10 -4.76
C ARG A 529 -42.58 -2.71 -5.34
N CYS A 530 -42.97 -1.70 -4.56
CA CYS A 530 -42.55 -0.32 -4.74
C CYS A 530 -41.02 -0.24 -4.60
N GLY A 531 -40.35 0.30 -5.61
CA GLY A 531 -38.91 0.55 -5.60
C GLY A 531 -38.56 1.55 -4.50
N ARG A 532 -37.91 1.09 -3.43
CA ARG A 532 -37.20 1.99 -2.52
C ARG A 532 -35.96 2.48 -3.23
N ALA A 533 -36.02 3.74 -3.67
CA ALA A 533 -34.85 4.52 -4.00
C ALA A 533 -33.82 4.37 -2.86
N ALA A 534 -32.58 4.04 -3.23
CA ALA A 534 -31.44 4.08 -2.33
C ALA A 534 -31.24 5.54 -1.90
N GLY A 535 -31.83 5.93 -0.79
CA GLY A 535 -31.55 7.22 -0.16
C GLY A 535 -30.06 7.27 0.18
N ASN A 536 -29.41 8.40 -0.17
CA ASN A 536 -28.06 8.74 0.24
C ASN A 536 -27.97 8.72 1.77
N ALA A 537 -27.64 7.56 2.35
CA ALA A 537 -27.15 7.53 3.73
C ALA A 537 -25.83 8.31 3.73
N ALA A 538 -25.76 9.39 4.51
CA ALA A 538 -24.57 10.20 4.63
C ALA A 538 -23.39 9.32 5.08
N VAL A 539 -22.32 9.29 4.29
CA VAL A 539 -21.12 8.51 4.62
C VAL A 539 -20.52 9.09 5.90
N LYS A 540 -20.47 8.28 6.96
CA LYS A 540 -19.86 8.69 8.23
C LYS A 540 -18.38 9.03 7.99
N PRO A 541 -17.90 10.23 8.38
CA PRO A 541 -16.50 10.58 8.21
C PRO A 541 -15.61 9.67 9.05
N LEU A 542 -14.38 9.45 8.58
CA LEU A 542 -13.36 8.75 9.36
C LEU A 542 -12.95 9.62 10.55
N PRO A 543 -12.58 9.02 11.69
CA PRO A 543 -12.02 9.77 12.81
C PRO A 543 -10.73 10.48 12.39
N ASP A 544 -10.54 11.69 12.88
CA ASP A 544 -9.33 12.47 12.62
C ASP A 544 -8.12 11.80 13.25
N LEU A 545 -7.08 11.59 12.43
CA LEU A 545 -5.77 11.20 12.92
C LEU A 545 -5.14 12.34 13.71
N LYS A 546 -4.38 12.02 14.76
CA LYS A 546 -3.60 13.02 15.49
C LYS A 546 -2.50 13.60 14.61
N GLU A 547 -2.22 14.89 14.79
CA GLU A 547 -1.30 15.66 13.92
C GLU A 547 0.13 15.10 13.91
N ASN A 548 0.62 14.58 15.03
CA ASN A 548 1.94 13.95 15.10
C ASN A 548 2.00 12.65 14.29
N VAL A 549 0.91 11.87 14.23
CA VAL A 549 0.80 10.65 13.43
C VAL A 549 0.68 10.96 11.94
N LYS A 550 -0.07 12.00 11.55
CA LYS A 550 -0.23 12.42 10.13
C LYS A 550 1.10 12.78 9.45
N ARG A 551 2.09 13.25 10.22
CA ARG A 551 3.40 13.68 9.71
C ARG A 551 4.37 12.53 9.43
N VAL A 552 4.04 11.31 9.85
CA VAL A 552 4.91 10.13 9.70
C VAL A 552 4.24 9.06 8.85
N MET A 553 5.03 8.08 8.41
CA MET A 553 4.53 6.96 7.60
C MET A 553 3.86 5.89 8.49
N PHE A 554 2.82 6.26 9.24
CA PHE A 554 2.14 5.40 10.24
C PHE A 554 1.58 4.08 9.66
N TYR A 555 1.23 4.11 8.37
CA TYR A 555 0.72 2.98 7.60
C TYR A 555 1.78 1.92 7.26
N CYS A 556 3.07 2.18 7.52
CA CYS A 556 4.16 1.24 7.27
C CYS A 556 4.26 0.06 8.27
#